data_AF-B7S1A8-F1
#
_entry.id   AF-B7S1A8-F1
#
_cell.length_a   1.000
_cell.length_b   1.000
_cell.length_c   1.000
_cell.angle_alpha   90.00
_cell.angle_beta   90.00
_cell.angle_gamma   90.00
#
_symmetry.space_group_name_H-M   'P 1'
#
loop_
_entity.id
_entity.type
_entity.pdbx_description
1 polymer ?
#
loop_
_entity_poly.entity_id
_entity_poly.type
_entity_poly.pdbx_seq_one_letter_code
_entity_poly.pdbx_strand_id
1 'polypeptide(L)' 'MEKISIFVDVQNIYYTCRQTYQRNFDYNRFWVEITQGRELIGAYAYATDRGDAKQMQFQSILQV' A
#
# COMPACT_ATOMS: atom_id res chain seq x y z
N MET A 1 2.62 -6.58 21.95
CA MET A 1 2.35 -6.59 20.49
C MET A 1 2.81 -5.25 19.95
N GLU A 2 3.65 -5.24 18.91
CA GLU A 2 4.14 -3.99 18.32
C GLU A 2 3.02 -3.30 17.56
N LYS A 3 2.81 -2.00 17.79
CA LYS A 3 1.77 -1.21 17.16
C LYS A 3 2.32 -0.45 15.96
N ILE A 4 1.66 -0.53 14.82
CA ILE A 4 2.10 0.14 13.58
C ILE A 4 0.98 0.95 12.95
N SER A 5 1.37 2.00 12.23
CA SER A 5 0.50 2.73 11.32
C SER A 5 1.17 2.85 9.95
N ILE A 6 0.40 2.65 8.89
CA ILE A 6 0.89 2.62 7.51
C ILE A 6 0.40 3.87 6.78
N PHE A 7 1.33 4.58 6.13
CA PHE A 7 1.04 5.75 5.30
C PHE A 7 1.71 5.55 3.95
N VAL A 8 0.90 5.41 2.90
CA VAL A 8 1.38 5.05 1.56
C VAL A 8 1.09 6.17 0.58
N ASP A 9 2.13 6.65 -0.11
CA ASP A 9 2.01 7.45 -1.32
C ASP A 9 1.92 6.51 -2.53
N VAL A 10 0.71 6.33 -3.04
CA VAL A 10 0.43 5.39 -4.14
C VAL A 10 1.12 5.85 -5.43
N GLN A 11 1.20 7.16 -5.66
CA GLN A 11 1.82 7.70 -6.88
C GLN A 11 3.34 7.55 -6.85
N ASN A 12 3.97 7.84 -5.71
CA ASN A 12 5.41 7.65 -5.58
C ASN A 12 5.79 6.18 -5.83
N ILE A 13 5.09 5.24 -5.20
CA ILE A 13 5.30 3.80 -5.44
C ILE A 13 5.11 3.46 -6.91
N TYR A 14 4.05 3.96 -7.54
CA TYR A 14 3.78 3.69 -8.95
C TYR A 14 4.93 4.13 -9.86
N TYR A 15 5.31 5.39 -9.77
CA TYR A 15 6.33 5.97 -10.65
C TYR A 15 7.69 5.37 -10.38
N THR A 16 8.08 5.19 -9.11
CA THR A 16 9.39 4.61 -8.76
C THR A 16 9.48 3.15 -9.19
N CYS A 17 8.48 2.32 -8.92
CA CYS A 17 8.53 0.91 -9.33
C CYS A 17 8.52 0.74 -10.84
N ARG A 18 7.74 1.57 -11.56
CA ARG A 18 7.70 1.53 -13.02
C ARG A 18 8.98 2.06 -13.66
N GLN A 19 9.58 3.11 -13.10
CA GLN A 19 10.81 3.72 -13.62
C GLN A 19 12.04 2.84 -13.35
N THR A 20 12.20 2.37 -12.11
CA THR A 20 13.40 1.64 -11.69
C THR A 20 13.34 0.16 -12.07
N TYR A 21 12.17 -0.47 -11.96
CA TYR A 21 12.04 -1.92 -12.10
C TYR A 21 11.14 -2.34 -13.27
N GLN A 22 10.49 -1.40 -13.95
CA GLN A 22 9.49 -1.66 -14.99
C GLN A 22 8.40 -2.64 -14.54
N ARG A 23 8.05 -2.61 -13.25
CA ARG A 23 7.14 -3.56 -12.60
C ARG A 23 6.15 -2.84 -11.70
N ASN A 24 5.03 -3.52 -11.42
CA ASN A 24 4.08 -3.08 -10.40
C ASN A 24 4.58 -3.49 -9.02
N PHE A 25 4.22 -2.69 -8.01
CA PHE A 25 4.43 -3.04 -6.61
C PHE A 25 3.41 -4.11 -6.18
N ASP A 26 3.87 -5.10 -5.41
CA ASP A 26 3.02 -6.16 -4.87
C ASP A 26 2.51 -5.77 -3.48
N TYR A 27 1.33 -5.17 -3.45
CA TYR A 27 0.70 -4.71 -2.21
C TYR A 27 0.25 -5.86 -1.30
N ASN A 28 -0.09 -7.04 -1.85
CA ASN A 28 -0.50 -8.19 -1.04
C ASN A 28 0.67 -8.74 -0.25
N ARG A 29 1.81 -8.93 -0.91
CA ARG A 29 3.04 -9.37 -0.26
C ARG A 29 3.49 -8.37 0.81
N PHE A 30 3.49 -7.08 0.48
CA PHE A 30 3.79 -6.02 1.43
C PHE A 30 2.89 -6.08 2.67
N TRP A 31 1.58 -6.27 2.49
CA TRP A 31 0.62 -6.34 3.60
C TRP A 31 0.90 -7.50 4.55
N VAL A 32 1.11 -8.70 4.01
CA VAL A 32 1.43 -9.89 4.82
C VAL A 32 2.71 -9.66 5.62
N GLU A 33 3.76 -9.16 4.97
CA GLU A 33 5.06 -8.94 5.62
C GLU A 33 4.99 -7.86 6.72
N ILE A 34 4.27 -6.76 6.49
CA ILE A 34 4.26 -5.63 7.44
C ILE A 34 3.32 -5.87 8.63
N THR A 35 2.24 -6.63 8.46
CA THR A 35 1.24 -6.91 9.50
C THR A 35 1.57 -8.15 10.34
N GLN A 36 2.49 -9.01 9.89
CA GLN A 36 2.84 -10.24 10.59
C GLN A 36 3.34 -9.97 12.02
N GLY A 37 2.58 -10.45 13.02
CA GLY A 37 2.92 -10.33 14.43
C GLY A 37 2.78 -8.92 15.01
N ARG A 38 2.12 -8.01 14.28
CA ARG A 38 1.93 -6.61 14.68
C ARG A 38 0.46 -6.23 14.75
N GLU A 39 0.16 -5.23 15.57
CA GLU A 39 -1.16 -4.62 15.70
C GLU A 39 -1.23 -3.39 14.79
N LEU A 40 -2.07 -3.44 13.76
CA LEU A 40 -2.29 -2.31 12.88
C LEU A 40 -3.27 -1.32 13.52
N ILE A 41 -2.81 -0.11 13.81
CA ILE A 41 -3.62 0.97 14.41
C ILE A 41 -4.28 1.84 13.35
N GLY A 42 -3.72 1.90 12.14
CA GLY A 42 -4.31 2.60 11.02
C GLY A 42 -3.51 2.44 9.74
N ALA A 43 -4.19 2.50 8.60
CA ALA A 43 -3.56 2.47 7.29
C ALA A 43 -4.21 3.51 6.37
N TYR A 44 -3.39 4.33 5.74
CA TYR A 44 -3.82 5.48 4.95
C TYR A 44 -3.10 5.48 3.60
N ALA A 45 -3.86 5.67 2.54
CA ALA A 45 -3.38 5.66 1.17
C ALA A 45 -3.65 7.00 0.50
N TYR A 46 -2.59 7.72 0.17
CA TYR A 46 -2.65 8.99 -0.53
C TYR A 46 -2.50 8.74 -2.02
N ALA A 47 -3.54 9.08 -2.78
CA ALA A 47 -3.55 9.03 -4.22
C ALA A 47 -4.21 10.29 -4.76
N THR A 48 -3.78 10.75 -5.94
CA THR A 48 -4.19 12.03 -6.50
C THR A 48 -5.51 12.00 -7.24
N ASP A 49 -6.10 10.83 -7.54
CA ASP A 49 -7.31 10.76 -8.36
C ASP A 49 -8.35 9.73 -7.87
N ARG A 50 -9.63 10.12 -7.89
CA ARG A 50 -10.77 9.26 -7.53
C ARG A 50 -11.06 8.34 -8.71
N GLY A 51 -10.51 7.13 -8.66
CA GLY A 51 -10.71 6.11 -9.70
C GLY A 51 -9.42 5.44 -10.17
N ASP A 52 -8.28 5.80 -9.58
CA ASP A 52 -7.04 5.04 -9.84
C ASP A 52 -7.23 3.59 -9.36
N ALA A 53 -7.13 2.65 -10.31
CA ALA A 53 -7.23 1.23 -10.04
C ALA A 53 -6.24 0.77 -8.95
N LYS A 54 -5.09 1.43 -8.80
CA LYS A 54 -4.10 1.14 -7.77
C LYS A 54 -4.51 1.64 -6.40
N GLN A 55 -5.18 2.79 -6.33
CA GLN A 55 -5.80 3.25 -5.09
C GLN A 55 -6.91 2.29 -4.66
N MET A 56 -7.78 1.88 -5.58
CA MET A 56 -8.84 0.91 -5.29
C MET A 56 -8.25 -0.43 -4.83
N GLN A 57 -7.20 -0.92 -5.50
CA GLN A 57 -6.52 -2.16 -5.12
C GLN A 57 -5.91 -2.07 -3.72
N PHE A 58 -5.27 -0.96 -3.38
CA PHE A 58 -4.73 -0.78 -2.03
C PHE A 58 -5.83 -0.63 -0.98
N GLN A 59 -6.89 0.13 -1.27
CA GLN A 59 -8.06 0.23 -0.37
C GLN A 59 -8.74 -1.13 -0.16
N SER A 60 -8.84 -1.96 -1.20
CA SER A 60 -9.36 -3.32 -1.06
C SER A 60 -8.49 -4.16 -0.12
N ILE A 61 -7.17 -3.97 -0.12
CA ILE A 61 -6.26 -4.64 0.83
C ILE A 61 -6.47 -4.14 2.26
N LEU A 62 -6.80 -2.85 2.45
CA LEU A 62 -7.12 -2.30 3.77
C LEU A 62 -8.48 -2.75 4.33
N GLN A 63 -9.37 -3.25 3.48
CA GLN A 63 -10.72 -3.70 3.86
C GLN A 63 -10.79 -5.19 4.25
N VAL A 64 -9.65 -5.90 4.23
CA VAL A 64 -9.51 -7.30 4.68
C VAL A 64 -8.98 -7.34 6.11
#